data_AF-A0AAJ1XU70-F1
#
_entry.id   AF-A0AAJ1XU70-F1
#
_cell.length_a   1.000
_cell.length_b   1.000
_cell.length_c   1.000
_cell.angle_alpha   90.00
_cell.angle_beta   90.00
_cell.angle_gamma   90.00
#
_symmetry.space_group_name_H-M   'P 1'
#
loop_
_entity.id
_entity.type
_entity.pdbx_description
1 polymer ?
#
loop_
_entity_poly.entity_id
_entity_poly.type
_entity_poly.pdbx_seq_one_letter_code
_entity_poly.pdbx_strand_id
1 'polypeptide(L)' 'MAITQKELNKKKTMAKLLLEAKGKNFDEWLASKYDEVFDENQEAILDALKQSAKTSTHNNY' A
#
# COMPACT_ATOMS: atom_id res chain seq x y z
N MET A 1 -5.21 10.04 -15.06
CA MET A 1 -3.88 9.93 -15.70
C MET A 1 -3.05 8.98 -14.87
N ALA A 2 -2.53 7.91 -15.47
CA ALA A 2 -1.59 7.02 -14.78
C ALA A 2 -0.22 7.69 -14.72
N ILE A 3 0.46 7.60 -13.58
CA ILE A 3 1.85 8.05 -13.45
C ILE A 3 2.74 7.16 -14.32
N THR A 4 3.70 7.75 -15.03
CA THR A 4 4.67 6.95 -15.78
C THR A 4 5.73 6.36 -14.84
N GLN A 5 6.35 5.25 -15.21
CA GLN A 5 7.45 4.66 -14.44
C GLN A 5 8.61 5.64 -14.24
N LYS A 6 8.87 6.50 -15.24
CA LYS A 6 9.90 7.54 -15.18
C LYS A 6 9.60 8.56 -14.08
N GLU A 7 8.37 9.03 -14.00
CA GLU A 7 7.95 9.96 -12.95
C GLU A 7 7.96 9.31 -11.57
N LEU A 8 7.53 8.06 -11.47
CA LEU A 8 7.56 7.29 -10.23
C LEU A 8 8.99 7.14 -9.70
N ASN A 9 9.94 6.78 -10.58
CA ASN A 9 11.36 6.67 -10.22
C ASN A 9 11.92 8.03 -9.76
N LYS A 10 11.58 9.13 -10.45
CA LYS A 10 12.01 10.48 -10.05
C LYS A 10 11.50 10.83 -8.64
N LYS A 11 10.24 10.55 -8.34
CA LYS A 11 9.65 10.78 -7.01
C LYS A 11 10.37 9.94 -5.94
N LYS A 12 10.62 8.66 -6.20
CA LYS A 12 11.35 7.76 -5.28
C LYS A 12 12.74 8.29 -4.97
N THR A 13 13.52 8.65 -5.99
CA THR A 13 14.88 9.20 -5.81
C THR A 13 14.87 10.48 -4.99
N MET A 14 13.93 11.39 -5.27
CA MET A 14 13.87 12.66 -4.55
C MET A 14 13.44 12.49 -3.09
N ALA A 15 12.47 11.60 -2.82
CA ALA A 15 12.07 11.25 -1.46
C ALA A 15 13.24 10.66 -0.67
N LYS A 16 14.01 9.75 -1.28
CA LYS A 16 15.20 9.16 -0.67
C LYS A 16 16.23 10.22 -0.28
N LEU A 17 16.62 11.09 -1.22
CA LEU A 17 17.59 12.17 -0.95
C LEU A 17 17.12 13.11 0.18
N LEU A 18 15.84 13.48 0.19
CA LEU A 18 15.28 14.37 1.22
C LEU A 18 15.22 13.72 2.60
N LEU A 19 14.97 12.41 2.67
CA LEU A 19 14.93 11.67 3.93
C LEU A 19 16.33 11.43 4.47
N GLU A 20 17.27 11.04 3.62
CA GLU A 20 18.69 10.90 3.98
C GLU A 20 19.26 12.23 4.47
N ALA A 21 18.96 13.35 3.81
CA ALA A 21 19.37 14.68 4.27
C ALA A 21 18.80 15.08 5.64
N LYS A 22 17.68 14.45 6.05
CA LYS A 22 17.05 14.64 7.36
C LYS A 22 17.49 13.58 8.38
N GLY A 23 18.43 12.71 8.03
CA GLY A 23 18.88 11.60 8.88
C GLY A 23 17.82 10.51 9.09
N LYS A 24 16.81 10.42 8.20
CA LYS A 24 15.75 9.42 8.27
C LYS A 24 16.03 8.28 7.28
N ASN A 25 15.74 7.05 7.69
CA ASN A 25 15.83 5.90 6.81
C ASN A 25 14.66 5.89 5.81
N PHE A 26 14.99 5.78 4.52
CA PHE A 26 13.99 5.74 3.44
C PHE A 26 13.09 4.50 3.52
N ASP A 27 13.64 3.34 3.85
CA ASP A 27 12.92 2.08 3.87
C ASP A 27 11.93 2.01 5.05
N GLU A 28 12.31 2.55 6.21
CA GLU A 28 11.41 2.68 7.37
C GLU A 28 10.24 3.64 7.07
N TRP A 29 10.53 4.77 6.43
CA TRP A 29 9.49 5.69 5.98
C TRP A 29 8.56 5.01 4.96
N LEU A 30 9.11 4.25 4.02
CA LEU A 30 8.32 3.54 3.02
C LEU A 30 7.43 2.47 3.67
N ALA A 31 7.95 1.72 4.64
CA ALA A 31 7.16 0.75 5.42
C ALA A 31 5.96 1.42 6.10
N SER A 32 6.17 2.58 6.75
CA SER A 32 5.07 3.32 7.39
C SER A 32 3.97 3.75 6.43
N LYS A 33 4.31 3.98 5.14
CA LYS A 33 3.33 4.30 4.10
C LYS A 33 2.55 3.09 3.62
N TYR A 34 3.13 1.89 3.67
CA TYR A 34 2.36 0.67 3.45
C TYR A 34 1.42 0.39 4.62
N ASP A 35 1.89 0.55 5.85
CA ASP A 35 1.07 0.35 7.05
C ASP A 35 -0.14 1.29 7.05
N GLU A 36 0.04 2.58 6.73
CA GLU A 36 -1.05 3.56 6.60
C GLU A 36 -2.11 3.11 5.59
N VAL A 37 -1.69 2.61 4.43
CA VAL A 37 -2.62 2.09 3.41
C VAL A 37 -3.33 0.82 3.91
N PHE A 38 -2.64 -0.07 4.62
CA PHE A 38 -3.25 -1.27 5.15
C PHE A 38 -4.27 -0.95 6.24
N ASP A 39 -3.94 -0.05 7.17
CA ASP A 39 -4.82 0.37 8.25
C ASP A 39 -6.10 1.03 7.70
N GLU A 40 -5.95 1.95 6.73
CA GLU A 40 -7.09 2.62 6.08
C GLU A 40 -8.01 1.64 5.34
N ASN A 41 -7.46 0.55 4.82
CA ASN A 41 -8.19 -0.40 3.99
C ASN A 41 -8.51 -1.71 4.72
N GLN A 42 -8.19 -1.81 6.02
CA GLN A 42 -8.32 -3.05 6.79
C GLN A 42 -9.78 -3.52 6.85
N GLU A 43 -10.73 -2.60 7.05
CA GLU A 43 -12.16 -2.92 7.05
C GLU A 43 -12.65 -3.37 5.68
N ALA A 44 -12.22 -2.70 4.61
CA ALA A 44 -12.59 -3.07 3.24
C ALA A 44 -12.03 -4.45 2.85
N ILE A 45 -10.79 -4.76 3.26
CA ILE A 45 -10.16 -6.07 3.07
C ILE A 45 -10.92 -7.12 3.88
N LEU A 46 -11.24 -6.86 5.15
CA LEU A 46 -12.00 -7.77 5.99
C LEU A 46 -13.39 -8.04 5.43
N ASP A 47 -14.07 -7.04 4.91
CA ASP A 47 -15.40 -7.19 4.32
C ASP A 47 -15.35 -7.94 2.98
N ALA A 48 -14.35 -7.68 2.14
CA ALA A 48 -14.12 -8.45 0.92
C ALA A 48 -13.82 -9.93 1.22
N LEU A 49 -13.00 -10.21 2.22
CA LEU A 49 -12.68 -11.57 2.68
C LEU A 49 -13.90 -12.28 3.29
N LYS A 50 -14.73 -11.58 4.06
CA LYS A 50 -15.98 -12.14 4.60
C LYS A 50 -16.98 -12.44 3.49
N GLN A 51 -17.08 -11.57 2.48
CA GLN A 51 -17.96 -11.78 1.34
C GLN A 51 -17.51 -12.98 0.52
N SER A 52 -16.22 -13.10 0.19
CA SER A 52 -15.69 -14.25 -0.56
C SER A 52 -15.85 -15.57 0.20
N ALA A 53 -15.64 -15.57 1.52
CA ALA A 53 -15.89 -16.74 2.36
C ALA A 53 -17.37 -17.17 2.37
N LYS A 54 -18.31 -16.21 2.32
CA LYS A 54 -19.75 -16.51 2.23
C LYS A 54 -20.17 -17.06 0.87
N THR A 55 -19.59 -16.58 -0.23
CA THR A 55 -19.90 -17.08 -1.58
C THR A 55 -19.41 -18.51 -1.80
N SER A 56 -18.31 -18.93 -1.16
CA SER A 56 -17.81 -20.31 -1.25
C SER A 56 -18.72 -21.35 -0.59
N THR A 57 -19.67 -20.97 0.27
CA THR A 57 -20.60 -21.90 0.92
C THR A 57 -21.90 -22.13 0.13
N HIS A 58 -22.15 -21.39 -0.97
CA HIS A 58 -23.40 -21.48 -1.73
C HIS A 58 -23.32 -22.26 -3.06
N ASN A 59 -22.17 -22.86 -3.39
CA ASN A 59 -22.00 -23.66 -4.63
C ASN A 59 -21.99 -25.18 -4.41
N ASN A 60 -22.57 -25.67 -3.30
CA ASN A 60 -22.79 -27.10 -3.07
C ASN A 60 -24.25 -27.34 -2.64
N TYR A 61 -25.20 -27.15 -3.55
CA TYR A 61 -26.53 -27.77 -3.49
C TYR A 61 -27.03 -28.07 -4.91
#